data_AF-A0A0G3UUE9-F1
#
_entry.id   AF-A0A0G3UUE9-F1
#
_cell.length_a   1.000
_cell.length_b   1.000
_cell.length_c   1.000
_cell.angle_alpha   90.00
_cell.angle_beta   90.00
_cell.angle_gamma   90.00
#
_symmetry.space_group_name_H-M   'P 1'
#
loop_
_entity.id
_entity.type
_entity.pdbx_description
1 polymer ?
#
loop_
_entity_poly.entity_id
_entity_poly.type
_entity_poly.pdbx_seq_one_letter_code
_entity_poly.pdbx_strand_id
1 'polypeptide(L)'
;MTGCGSGGDSDGAAPDKKPAATPAAGTPSASGAGGTAKAGSLDGAWVSAANPGEIVILTVKSPVAIFIDGGKTCKGAVSGKDLTLVCPSGGKRTKGTVDSVDATSLKITWEGAGTDTFQKSDAGKLPTALPSS
;
A
#
# COMPACT_ATOMS: atom_id res chain seq x y z
N MET A 1 22.31 45.74 -20.05
CA MET A 1 21.41 46.89 -19.85
C MET A 1 20.10 46.31 -19.33
N THR A 2 20.05 46.01 -18.03
CA THR A 2 19.39 46.79 -16.96
C THR A 2 17.86 46.76 -17.00
N GLY A 3 17.30 46.36 -15.86
CA GLY A 3 15.89 46.44 -15.48
C GLY A 3 15.70 45.47 -14.30
N CYS A 4 15.99 45.85 -13.04
CA CYS A 4 15.15 46.68 -12.17
C CYS A 4 13.67 46.27 -12.27
N GLY A 5 12.93 45.92 -11.23
CA GLY A 5 13.14 45.98 -9.79
C GLY A 5 11.79 45.73 -9.10
N SER A 6 11.88 45.28 -7.85
CA SER A 6 11.02 45.54 -6.68
C SER A 6 9.51 45.87 -6.84
N GLY A 7 8.70 45.22 -5.98
CA GLY A 7 7.64 45.94 -5.25
C GLY A 7 6.28 45.24 -5.13
N GLY A 8 6.04 44.61 -3.98
CA GLY A 8 5.02 45.01 -2.99
C GLY A 8 3.52 45.12 -3.35
N ASP A 9 2.76 44.25 -2.66
CA ASP A 9 1.50 44.50 -1.92
C ASP A 9 0.12 44.70 -2.60
N SER A 10 -0.75 43.72 -2.27
CA SER A 10 -2.14 43.82 -1.75
C SER A 10 -3.26 44.47 -2.58
N ASP A 11 -4.27 43.67 -2.98
CA ASP A 11 -5.60 43.54 -2.33
C ASP A 11 -6.67 42.96 -3.30
N GLY A 12 -7.62 42.18 -2.78
CA GLY A 12 -9.00 42.09 -3.28
C GLY A 12 -9.39 41.20 -4.50
N ALA A 13 -10.10 40.10 -4.17
CA ALA A 13 -11.22 39.46 -4.88
C ALA A 13 -11.01 38.62 -6.18
N ALA A 14 -11.45 37.36 -6.10
CA ALA A 14 -11.50 36.36 -7.18
C ALA A 14 -12.55 36.68 -8.27
N PRO A 15 -12.46 36.10 -9.48
CA PRO A 15 -13.02 34.77 -9.71
C PRO A 15 -12.21 33.84 -10.64
N ASP A 16 -12.57 32.55 -10.60
CA ASP A 16 -12.22 31.41 -11.45
C ASP A 16 -11.50 31.66 -12.79
N LYS A 17 -10.41 30.90 -13.02
CA LYS A 17 -10.26 29.89 -14.11
C LYS A 17 -8.84 29.32 -14.10
N LYS A 18 -8.67 28.07 -13.65
CA LYS A 18 -7.51 27.24 -14.03
C LYS A 18 -7.98 25.98 -14.74
N PRO A 19 -7.66 25.78 -16.02
CA PRO A 19 -7.70 24.46 -16.63
C PRO A 19 -6.47 23.61 -16.30
N ALA A 20 -6.72 22.30 -16.34
CA ALA A 20 -5.79 21.19 -16.60
C ALA A 20 -4.66 20.91 -15.59
N ALA A 21 -4.74 19.74 -14.96
CA ALA A 21 -3.97 18.57 -15.40
C ALA A 21 -4.54 17.32 -14.71
N THR A 22 -5.30 16.52 -15.46
CA THR A 22 -5.71 15.18 -15.07
C THR A 22 -4.46 14.30 -15.01
N PRO A 23 -4.13 13.62 -13.90
CA PRO A 23 -3.17 12.54 -13.96
C PRO A 23 -3.83 11.42 -14.76
N ALA A 24 -3.25 11.11 -15.93
CA ALA A 24 -3.63 9.93 -16.69
C ALA A 24 -3.56 8.72 -15.76
N ALA A 25 -4.67 7.99 -15.65
CA ALA A 25 -4.73 6.67 -15.05
C ALA A 25 -3.87 5.75 -15.92
N GLY A 26 -2.57 5.72 -15.65
CA GLY A 26 -1.67 4.71 -16.17
C GLY A 26 -1.99 3.42 -15.45
N THR A 27 -2.78 2.56 -16.08
CA THR A 27 -2.92 1.16 -15.70
C THR A 27 -1.53 0.55 -15.68
N PRO A 28 -0.97 0.10 -14.54
CA PRO A 28 0.21 -0.73 -14.59
C PRO A 28 -0.26 -2.08 -15.10
N SER A 29 0.12 -2.39 -16.34
CA SER A 29 0.02 -3.74 -16.86
C SER A 29 0.76 -4.67 -15.89
N ALA A 30 0.04 -5.64 -15.33
CA ALA A 30 0.58 -6.68 -14.47
C ALA A 30 1.44 -7.63 -15.32
N SER A 31 2.63 -7.19 -15.71
CA SER A 31 3.65 -8.05 -16.30
C SER A 31 4.46 -8.66 -15.17
N GLY A 32 4.31 -9.98 -15.05
CA GLY A 32 4.88 -10.80 -14.00
C GLY A 32 6.40 -10.68 -13.89
N ALA A 33 6.87 -10.89 -12.67
CA ALA A 33 8.23 -11.31 -12.44
C ALA A 33 8.17 -12.35 -11.31
N GLY A 34 8.15 -13.63 -11.72
CA GLY A 34 8.44 -14.76 -10.85
C GLY A 34 9.88 -14.63 -10.37
N GLY A 35 10.06 -14.09 -9.17
CA GLY A 35 11.32 -14.12 -8.45
C GLY A 35 11.13 -15.00 -7.23
N THR A 36 11.92 -16.05 -7.09
CA THR A 36 11.96 -16.88 -5.89
C THR A 36 12.39 -15.99 -4.72
N ALA A 37 11.45 -15.59 -3.87
CA ALA A 37 11.74 -14.78 -2.70
C ALA A 37 12.72 -15.53 -1.80
N LYS A 38 13.85 -14.90 -1.47
CA LYS A 38 14.83 -15.42 -0.51
C LYS A 38 14.11 -15.73 0.82
N ALA A 39 14.37 -16.88 1.43
CA ALA A 39 13.84 -17.20 2.76
C ALA A 39 14.20 -16.10 3.76
N GLY A 40 13.22 -15.60 4.51
CA GLY A 40 13.37 -14.46 5.42
C GLY A 40 13.30 -13.07 4.75
N SER A 41 13.05 -12.98 3.44
CA SER A 41 12.68 -11.71 2.80
C SER A 41 11.20 -11.43 3.00
N LEU A 42 10.87 -10.16 3.29
CA LEU A 42 9.50 -9.66 3.34
C LEU A 42 8.84 -9.67 1.95
N ASP A 43 9.63 -9.64 0.87
CA ASP A 43 9.10 -9.68 -0.48
C ASP A 43 8.34 -10.99 -0.75
N GLY A 44 7.14 -10.85 -1.32
CA GLY A 44 6.23 -11.95 -1.58
C GLY A 44 4.77 -11.55 -1.41
N ALA A 45 3.90 -12.54 -1.56
CA ALA A 45 2.49 -12.41 -1.26
C ALA A 45 2.19 -13.16 0.05
N TRP A 46 1.34 -12.57 0.86
CA TRP A 46 1.05 -12.97 2.23
C TRP A 46 -0.46 -12.87 2.45
N VAL A 47 -1.04 -13.88 3.10
CA VAL A 47 -2.49 -13.96 3.34
C VAL A 47 -2.72 -14.24 4.82
N SER A 48 -3.67 -13.52 5.42
CA SER A 48 -4.19 -13.81 6.75
C SER A 48 -5.68 -14.11 6.66
N ALA A 49 -6.10 -15.17 7.33
CA ALA A 49 -7.49 -15.53 7.56
C ALA A 49 -7.72 -15.78 9.07
N ALA A 50 -7.02 -15.01 9.90
CA ALA A 50 -7.06 -15.16 11.36
C ALA A 50 -8.47 -14.91 11.94
N ASN A 51 -9.28 -14.11 11.26
CA ASN A 51 -10.63 -13.77 11.66
C ASN A 51 -11.64 -14.47 10.72
N PRO A 52 -12.64 -15.19 11.25
CA PRO A 52 -13.69 -15.80 10.42
C PRO A 52 -14.40 -14.76 9.56
N GLY A 53 -14.42 -14.99 8.24
CA GLY A 53 -15.06 -14.09 7.27
C GLY A 53 -14.23 -12.87 6.87
N GLU A 54 -13.02 -12.70 7.40
CA GLU A 54 -12.12 -11.59 7.07
C GLU A 54 -10.80 -12.15 6.53
N ILE A 55 -10.68 -12.15 5.19
CA ILE A 55 -9.45 -12.49 4.50
C ILE A 55 -8.73 -11.19 4.16
N VAL A 56 -7.45 -11.15 4.50
CA VAL A 56 -6.56 -10.02 4.27
C VAL A 56 -5.39 -10.47 3.43
N ILE A 57 -5.00 -9.66 2.45
CA ILE A 57 -3.90 -9.95 1.53
C ILE A 57 -2.88 -8.83 1.60
N LEU A 58 -1.61 -9.17 1.74
CA LEU A 58 -0.47 -8.27 1.69
C LEU A 58 0.51 -8.74 0.61
N THR A 59 0.78 -7.91 -0.38
CA THR A 59 1.82 -8.15 -1.37
C THR A 59 2.92 -7.12 -1.18
N VAL A 60 4.16 -7.59 -1.04
CA VAL A 60 5.33 -6.74 -0.85
C VAL A 60 6.32 -6.97 -1.97
N LYS A 61 6.75 -5.87 -2.58
CA LYS A 61 7.92 -5.78 -3.44
C LYS A 61 8.64 -4.49 -3.06
N SER A 62 9.54 -4.60 -2.11
CA SER A 62 10.17 -3.46 -1.45
C SER A 62 10.73 -2.46 -2.47
N PRO A 63 10.48 -1.16 -2.29
CA PRO A 63 9.85 -0.52 -1.13
C PRO A 63 8.31 -0.48 -1.18
N VAL A 64 7.65 -1.08 -2.18
CA VAL A 64 6.20 -0.99 -2.38
C VAL A 64 5.45 -2.12 -1.68
N ALA A 65 4.33 -1.80 -1.05
CA ALA A 65 3.37 -2.77 -0.54
C ALA A 65 1.96 -2.48 -1.04
N ILE A 66 1.16 -3.52 -1.25
CA ILE A 66 -0.27 -3.45 -1.55
C ILE A 66 -0.98 -4.30 -0.52
N PHE A 67 -1.97 -3.73 0.13
CA PHE A 67 -2.73 -4.39 1.19
C PHE A 67 -4.21 -4.37 0.85
N ILE A 68 -4.90 -5.51 0.97
CA ILE A 68 -6.31 -5.65 0.67
C ILE A 68 -7.02 -6.18 1.91
N ASP A 69 -8.00 -5.42 2.39
CA ASP A 69 -8.79 -5.74 3.58
C ASP A 69 -10.27 -5.43 3.33
N GLY A 70 -11.10 -6.47 3.30
CA GLY A 70 -12.53 -6.37 3.08
C GLY A 70 -12.87 -5.58 1.80
N GLY A 71 -12.18 -5.89 0.70
CA GLY A 71 -12.34 -5.23 -0.60
C GLY A 71 -11.69 -3.84 -0.74
N LYS A 72 -11.11 -3.26 0.32
CA LYS A 72 -10.38 -2.00 0.24
C LYS A 72 -8.93 -2.27 -0.12
N THR A 73 -8.44 -1.62 -1.18
CA THR A 73 -7.02 -1.67 -1.56
C THR A 73 -6.28 -0.47 -0.98
N CYS A 74 -5.35 -0.72 -0.07
CA CYS A 74 -4.46 0.26 0.51
C CYS A 74 -3.09 0.19 -0.18
N LYS A 75 -2.54 1.37 -0.49
CA LYS A 75 -1.19 1.49 -1.04
C LYS A 75 -0.21 1.72 0.09
N GLY A 76 0.93 1.05 0.03
CA GLY A 76 1.88 1.03 1.12
C GLY A 76 3.33 1.19 0.71
N ALA A 77 4.14 1.53 1.70
CA ALA A 77 5.58 1.55 1.60
C ALA A 77 6.21 0.79 2.77
N VAL A 78 7.30 0.09 2.48
CA VAL A 78 8.16 -0.60 3.45
C VAL A 78 9.45 0.20 3.63
N SER A 79 9.81 0.46 4.89
CA SER A 79 11.09 1.07 5.27
C SER A 79 11.69 0.29 6.44
N GLY A 80 12.66 -0.57 6.14
CA GLY A 80 13.22 -1.49 7.14
C GLY A 80 12.16 -2.46 7.65
N LYS A 81 11.78 -2.33 8.93
CA LYS A 81 10.70 -3.12 9.54
C LYS A 81 9.34 -2.43 9.48
N ASP A 82 9.30 -1.15 9.14
CA ASP A 82 8.08 -0.37 9.20
C ASP A 82 7.29 -0.49 7.90
N LEU A 83 5.98 -0.64 8.03
CA LEU A 83 5.00 -0.70 6.95
C LEU A 83 3.98 0.41 7.16
N THR A 84 3.95 1.37 6.24
CA THR A 84 2.95 2.44 6.23
C THR A 84 1.98 2.24 5.08
N LEU A 85 0.68 2.26 5.36
CA LEU A 85 -0.40 2.05 4.40
C LEU A 85 -1.35 3.25 4.37
N VAL A 86 -1.82 3.57 3.18
CA VAL A 86 -2.85 4.57 2.90
C VAL A 86 -4.03 3.87 2.24
N CYS A 87 -5.15 3.83 2.96
CA CYS A 87 -6.41 3.22 2.51
C CYS A 87 -7.43 4.30 2.13
N PRO A 88 -8.27 4.09 1.10
CA PRO A 88 -9.45 4.93 0.88
C PRO A 88 -10.33 4.94 2.14
N SER A 89 -10.68 6.15 2.62
CA SER A 89 -11.48 6.36 3.84
C SER A 89 -10.85 5.88 5.16
N GLY A 90 -9.53 5.66 5.17
CA GLY A 90 -8.80 5.18 6.35
C GLY A 90 -8.90 3.65 6.55
N GLY A 91 -8.34 3.17 7.65
CA GLY A 91 -8.30 1.74 7.95
C GLY A 91 -7.70 1.45 9.32
N LYS A 92 -7.96 0.25 9.84
CA LYS A 92 -7.40 -0.20 11.13
C LYS A 92 -5.89 -0.47 11.03
N ARG A 93 -5.41 -0.85 9.84
CA ARG A 93 -4.04 -1.29 9.57
C ARG A 93 -3.35 -0.26 8.66
N THR A 94 -2.98 0.88 9.24
CA THR A 94 -2.32 1.98 8.50
C THR A 94 -0.85 2.14 8.84
N LYS A 95 -0.45 1.75 10.05
CA LYS A 95 0.96 1.73 10.48
C LYS A 95 1.23 0.43 11.19
N GLY A 96 2.22 -0.32 10.72
CA GLY A 96 2.62 -1.57 11.33
C GLY A 96 4.12 -1.77 11.31
N THR A 97 4.59 -2.67 12.18
CA THR A 97 5.99 -3.05 12.29
C THR A 97 6.10 -4.57 12.11
N VAL A 98 7.01 -4.99 11.25
CA VAL A 98 7.33 -6.40 11.01
C VAL A 98 8.09 -6.94 12.23
N ASP A 99 7.42 -7.81 12.98
CA ASP A 99 8.00 -8.47 14.15
C ASP A 99 8.96 -9.58 13.70
N SER A 100 8.50 -10.42 12.77
CA SER A 100 9.26 -11.55 12.26
C SER A 100 8.81 -11.93 10.85
N VAL A 101 9.74 -12.42 10.05
CA VAL A 101 9.48 -12.99 8.72
C VAL A 101 10.36 -14.22 8.53
N ASP A 102 9.74 -15.31 8.10
CA ASP A 102 10.43 -16.54 7.72
C ASP A 102 10.03 -16.97 6.29
N ALA A 103 10.30 -18.22 5.92
CA ALA A 103 9.99 -18.71 4.59
C ALA A 103 8.47 -18.81 4.31
N THR A 104 7.64 -18.94 5.34
CA THR A 104 6.22 -19.29 5.25
C THR A 104 5.30 -18.43 6.10
N SER A 105 5.84 -17.70 7.07
CA SER A 105 5.08 -16.92 8.05
C SER A 105 5.65 -15.51 8.17
N LEU A 106 4.75 -14.56 8.38
CA LEU A 106 5.03 -13.15 8.59
C LEU A 106 4.16 -12.64 9.73
N LYS A 107 4.75 -11.95 10.71
CA LYS A 107 4.02 -11.29 11.80
C LYS A 107 4.22 -9.79 11.72
N ILE A 108 3.11 -9.07 11.76
CA ILE A 108 3.09 -7.61 11.77
C ILE A 108 2.22 -7.15 12.92
N THR A 109 2.77 -6.27 13.76
CA THR A 109 2.01 -5.58 14.79
C THR A 109 1.58 -4.21 14.27
N TRP A 110 0.28 -3.93 14.31
CA TRP A 110 -0.33 -2.69 13.87
C TRP A 110 -0.62 -1.76 15.04
N GLU A 111 -0.35 -0.48 14.87
CA GLU A 111 -0.71 0.56 15.82
C GLU A 111 -2.24 0.57 16.02
N GLY A 112 -2.70 0.28 17.24
CA GLY A 112 -4.12 0.32 17.60
C GLY A 112 -4.99 -0.82 17.06
N ALA A 113 -4.42 -1.81 16.36
CA ALA A 113 -5.15 -2.95 15.81
C ALA A 113 -4.55 -4.33 16.19
N GLY A 114 -3.44 -4.38 16.92
CA GLY A 114 -2.85 -5.61 17.42
C GLY A 114 -1.99 -6.33 16.38
N THR A 115 -1.70 -7.61 16.61
CA THR A 115 -0.79 -8.39 15.77
C THR A 115 -1.54 -9.29 14.80
N ASP A 116 -1.23 -9.15 13.52
CA ASP A 116 -1.65 -10.10 12.50
C ASP A 116 -0.54 -11.13 12.23
N THR A 117 -0.95 -12.37 12.00
CA THR A 117 -0.09 -13.43 11.47
C THR A 117 -0.53 -13.77 10.05
N PHE A 118 0.38 -13.63 9.11
CA PHE A 118 0.19 -13.95 7.70
C PHE A 118 0.95 -15.23 7.34
N GLN A 119 0.42 -15.95 6.36
CA GLN A 119 1.06 -17.09 5.73
C GLN A 119 1.47 -16.70 4.31
N LYS A 120 2.63 -17.17 3.87
CA LYS A 120 3.11 -16.92 2.51
C LYS A 120 2.19 -17.62 1.53
N SER A 121 1.71 -16.90 0.52
CA SER A 121 0.99 -17.51 -0.59
C SER A 121 1.97 -17.91 -1.69
N ASP A 122 1.73 -19.07 -2.28
CA ASP A 122 2.42 -19.47 -3.50
C ASP A 122 2.05 -18.48 -4.60
N ALA A 123 3.05 -17.93 -5.30
CA ALA A 123 2.82 -17.08 -6.45
C ALA A 123 1.95 -17.82 -7.48
N GLY A 124 0.71 -17.36 -7.68
CA GLY A 124 -0.29 -18.01 -8.56
C GLY A 124 -1.45 -18.71 -7.83
N LYS A 125 -1.43 -18.80 -6.49
CA LYS A 125 -2.55 -19.30 -5.68
C LYS A 125 -3.16 -18.19 -4.83
N LEU A 126 -3.81 -17.23 -5.49
CA LEU A 126 -4.82 -16.45 -4.79
C LEU A 126 -5.98 -17.39 -4.44
N PRO A 127 -6.58 -17.30 -3.23
CA PRO A 127 -7.82 -18.00 -2.94
C PRO A 127 -8.82 -17.66 -4.04
N THR A 128 -9.27 -18.65 -4.79
CA THR A 128 -10.23 -18.48 -5.88
C THR A 128 -11.61 -18.04 -5.40
N ALA A 129 -11.85 -18.07 -4.08
CA ALA A 129 -13.02 -17.51 -3.42
C ALA A 129 -12.87 -15.99 -3.21
N LEU A 130 -12.72 -15.25 -4.31
CA LEU A 130 -13.10 -13.83 -4.30
C LEU A 130 -14.63 -13.79 -4.32
N PRO A 131 -15.29 -13.04 -3.42
CA PRO A 131 -16.74 -12.86 -3.51
C PRO A 131 -17.05 -12.21 -4.87
N SER A 132 -17.64 -13.00 -5.77
CA SER A 132 -18.30 -12.48 -6.96
C SER A 132 -19.55 -11.74 -6.49
N SER A 133 -19.76 -10.56 -7.07
CA SER A 133 -20.79 -9.56 -6.79
C SER A 133 -22.16 -10.08 -6.36
#